data_AF-H6N5H1-F1
#
_entry.id   AF-H6N5H1-F1
#
_cell.length_a   1.000
_cell.length_b   1.000
_cell.length_c   1.000
_cell.angle_alpha   90.00
_cell.angle_beta   90.00
_cell.angle_gamma   90.00
#
_symmetry.space_group_name_H-M   'P 1'
#
loop_
_entity.id
_entity.type
_entity.pdbx_description
1 polymer ?
#
loop_
_entity_poly.entity_id
_entity_poly.type
_entity_poly.pdbx_seq_one_letter_code
_entity_poly.pdbx_strand_id
1 'polypeptide(L)'
;MNKGNKNLNNKLLEDIKEAILHVLKNDPRAMPPAILMHKVFKRVKIKHPLVYIQQKDFMLALEELKKQYLVGKNDFNKYFIDYLDYEEKGIFGEGFIEVDSLTGNGYITIKKNYNEYKKSSHFVHKKNLNGAINGDYVKFVELLVPEKQFTKFSLIDVKVKEVLPKPIPSSSK
;
A
#
# COMPACT_ATOMS: atom_id res chain seq x y z
N MET A 1 8.90 -36.79 -11.43
CA MET A 1 8.30 -35.55 -10.87
C MET A 1 9.20 -34.36 -11.21
N ASN A 2 8.73 -33.46 -12.08
CA ASN A 2 9.49 -32.37 -12.70
C ASN A 2 9.69 -31.17 -11.75
N LYS A 3 10.80 -31.11 -11.02
CA LYS A 3 11.15 -29.95 -10.17
C LYS A 3 11.67 -28.75 -10.99
N GLY A 4 12.15 -28.96 -12.22
CA GLY A 4 12.71 -27.90 -13.09
C GLY A 4 11.68 -26.91 -13.65
N ASN A 5 10.52 -27.39 -14.10
CA ASN A 5 9.48 -26.53 -14.71
C ASN A 5 8.75 -25.62 -13.70
N LYS A 6 8.68 -26.03 -12.43
CA LYS A 6 7.97 -25.25 -11.40
C LYS A 6 8.74 -23.98 -11.02
N ASN A 7 10.08 -24.04 -10.99
CA ASN A 7 10.94 -22.89 -10.69
C ASN A 7 10.96 -21.83 -11.81
N LEU A 8 10.92 -22.26 -13.07
CA LEU A 8 10.90 -21.33 -14.21
C LEU A 8 9.61 -20.50 -14.23
N ASN A 9 8.48 -21.15 -13.92
CA ASN A 9 7.16 -20.50 -13.90
C ASN A 9 7.04 -19.48 -12.77
N ASN A 10 7.61 -19.79 -11.60
CA ASN A 10 7.64 -18.86 -10.47
C ASN A 10 8.51 -17.63 -10.76
N LYS A 11 9.71 -17.82 -11.35
CA LYS A 11 10.60 -16.69 -11.67
C LYS A 11 9.98 -15.75 -12.71
N LEU A 12 9.36 -16.31 -13.76
CA LEU A 12 8.67 -15.51 -14.77
C LEU A 12 7.52 -14.68 -14.16
N LEU A 13 6.73 -15.28 -13.26
CA LEU A 13 5.65 -14.57 -12.57
C LEU A 13 6.17 -13.38 -11.76
N GLU A 14 7.28 -13.55 -11.02
CA GLU A 14 7.92 -12.44 -10.29
C GLU A 14 8.45 -11.36 -11.25
N ASP A 15 9.11 -11.74 -12.35
CA ASP A 15 9.57 -10.78 -13.36
C ASP A 15 8.40 -9.99 -14.00
N ILE A 16 7.24 -10.63 -14.18
CA ILE A 16 6.01 -9.95 -14.64
C ILE A 16 5.54 -8.94 -13.59
N LYS A 17 5.51 -9.30 -12.30
CA LYS A 17 5.11 -8.40 -11.21
C LYS A 17 6.04 -7.19 -11.12
N GLU A 18 7.35 -7.40 -11.14
CA GLU A 18 8.35 -6.33 -11.16
C GLU A 18 8.13 -5.38 -12.34
N ALA A 19 7.86 -5.94 -13.53
CA ALA A 19 7.61 -5.15 -14.72
C ALA A 19 6.31 -4.34 -14.61
N ILE A 20 5.23 -4.89 -14.05
CA ILE A 20 3.97 -4.17 -13.77
C ILE A 20 4.25 -2.96 -12.87
N LEU A 21 4.90 -3.19 -11.72
CA LEU A 21 5.21 -2.13 -10.77
C LEU A 21 6.09 -1.06 -11.40
N HIS A 22 7.10 -1.46 -12.18
CA HIS A 22 7.94 -0.50 -12.87
C HIS A 22 7.16 0.35 -13.89
N VAL A 23 6.27 -0.25 -14.69
CA VAL A 23 5.47 0.50 -15.66
C VAL A 23 4.55 1.51 -14.96
N LEU A 24 3.87 1.09 -13.90
CA LEU A 24 2.92 1.95 -13.18
C LEU A 24 3.61 3.01 -12.30
N LYS A 25 4.83 2.75 -11.78
CA LYS A 25 5.62 3.77 -11.06
C LYS A 25 6.09 4.91 -11.96
N ASN A 26 6.37 4.62 -13.24
CA ASN A 26 6.86 5.62 -14.20
C ASN A 26 5.76 6.33 -14.99
N ASP A 27 4.50 5.87 -14.92
CA ASP A 27 3.35 6.52 -15.54
C ASP A 27 2.23 6.61 -14.50
N PRO A 28 2.01 7.79 -13.87
CA PRO A 28 1.11 7.94 -12.74
C PRO A 28 -0.38 7.78 -13.12
N ARG A 29 -0.69 7.66 -14.42
CA ARG A 29 -2.06 7.52 -14.89
C ARG A 29 -2.53 6.08 -14.77
N ALA A 30 -3.78 5.90 -14.34
CA ALA A 30 -4.42 4.60 -14.37
C ALA A 30 -4.49 4.06 -15.81
N MET A 31 -4.10 2.79 -16.01
CA MET A 31 -3.87 2.19 -17.32
C MET A 31 -4.80 0.99 -17.60
N PRO A 32 -5.43 0.90 -18.78
CA PRO A 32 -6.17 -0.28 -19.18
C PRO A 32 -5.26 -1.53 -19.25
N PRO A 33 -5.76 -2.73 -18.90
CA PRO A 33 -4.95 -3.95 -18.83
C PRO A 33 -4.24 -4.31 -20.15
N ALA A 34 -4.87 -4.10 -21.32
CA ALA A 34 -4.24 -4.37 -22.60
C ALA A 34 -3.00 -3.48 -22.85
N ILE A 35 -3.11 -2.19 -22.51
CA ILE A 35 -1.99 -1.23 -22.67
C ILE A 35 -0.88 -1.55 -21.68
N LEU A 36 -1.25 -1.88 -20.43
CA LEU A 36 -0.30 -2.27 -19.39
C LEU A 36 0.44 -3.55 -19.78
N MET A 37 -0.28 -4.58 -20.25
CA MET A 37 0.30 -5.85 -20.71
C MET A 37 1.29 -5.63 -21.85
N HIS A 38 0.98 -4.78 -22.83
CA HIS A 38 1.91 -4.44 -23.92
C HIS A 38 3.21 -3.81 -23.42
N LYS A 39 3.12 -2.85 -22.48
CA LYS A 39 4.31 -2.21 -21.89
C LYS A 39 5.13 -3.21 -21.05
N VAL A 40 4.46 -4.07 -20.29
CA VAL A 40 5.08 -5.12 -19.46
C VAL A 40 5.79 -6.14 -20.34
N PHE A 41 5.16 -6.60 -21.43
CA PHE A 41 5.76 -7.53 -22.38
C PHE A 41 7.07 -7.02 -22.95
N LYS A 42 7.12 -5.74 -23.38
CA LYS A 42 8.37 -5.12 -23.88
C LYS A 42 9.51 -5.19 -22.86
N ARG A 43 9.19 -5.08 -21.57
CA ARG A 43 10.19 -5.09 -20.50
C ARG A 43 10.64 -6.49 -20.13
N VAL A 44 9.70 -7.43 -19.98
CA VAL A 44 10.00 -8.84 -19.68
C VAL A 44 10.80 -9.48 -20.81
N LYS A 45 10.51 -9.14 -22.07
CA LYS A 45 11.22 -9.67 -23.25
C LYS A 45 12.72 -9.39 -23.24
N ILE A 46 13.20 -8.36 -22.54
CA ILE A 46 14.64 -8.09 -22.38
C ILE A 46 15.31 -9.21 -21.58
N LYS A 47 14.66 -9.69 -20.51
CA LYS A 47 15.14 -10.79 -19.66
C LYS A 47 14.77 -12.17 -20.24
N HIS A 48 13.64 -12.27 -20.94
CA HIS A 48 13.06 -13.51 -21.47
C HIS A 48 12.69 -13.38 -22.96
N PRO A 49 13.68 -13.38 -23.88
CA PRO A 49 13.44 -13.04 -25.29
C PRO A 49 12.48 -13.98 -26.04
N LEU A 50 12.42 -15.25 -25.62
CA LEU A 50 11.63 -16.31 -26.26
C LEU A 50 10.27 -16.54 -25.59
N VAL A 51 9.97 -15.83 -24.50
CA VAL A 51 8.74 -16.03 -23.74
C VAL A 51 7.66 -15.08 -24.23
N TYR A 52 6.48 -15.64 -24.52
CA TYR A 52 5.26 -14.87 -24.70
C TYR A 52 4.46 -14.88 -23.40
N ILE A 53 4.17 -13.70 -22.86
CA ILE A 53 3.35 -13.59 -21.64
C ILE A 53 1.91 -13.92 -21.99
N GLN A 54 1.37 -15.00 -21.41
CA GLN A 54 -0.05 -15.29 -21.56
C GLN A 54 -0.89 -14.32 -20.72
N GLN A 55 -2.08 -13.99 -21.22
CA GLN A 55 -3.01 -13.13 -20.49
C GLN A 55 -3.33 -13.68 -19.08
N LYS A 56 -3.40 -15.01 -18.94
CA LYS A 56 -3.64 -15.66 -17.65
C LYS A 56 -2.55 -15.32 -16.62
N ASP A 57 -1.27 -15.41 -17.00
CA ASP A 57 -0.15 -15.16 -16.09
C ASP A 57 -0.06 -13.67 -15.74
N PHE A 58 -0.34 -12.80 -16.72
CA PHE A 58 -0.42 -11.36 -16.50
C PHE A 58 -1.55 -10.99 -15.52
N MET A 59 -2.73 -11.56 -15.69
CA MET A 59 -3.87 -11.32 -14.79
C MET A 59 -3.63 -11.90 -13.40
N LEU A 60 -2.97 -13.06 -13.31
CA LEU A 60 -2.56 -13.63 -12.02
C LEU A 60 -1.61 -12.70 -11.28
N ALA A 61 -0.58 -12.17 -11.96
CA ALA A 61 0.34 -11.20 -11.38
C ALA A 61 -0.38 -9.93 -10.87
N LEU A 62 -1.33 -9.40 -11.64
CA LEU A 62 -2.14 -8.25 -11.22
C LEU A 62 -2.97 -8.54 -9.97
N GLU A 63 -3.65 -9.69 -9.91
CA GLU A 63 -4.46 -10.06 -8.76
C GLU A 63 -3.60 -10.30 -7.50
N GLU A 64 -2.41 -10.88 -7.64
CA GLU A 64 -1.47 -11.03 -6.53
C GLU A 64 -0.96 -9.68 -6.02
N LEU A 65 -0.57 -8.76 -6.90
CA LEU A 65 -0.16 -7.40 -6.53
C LEU A 65 -1.29 -6.61 -5.87
N LYS A 66 -2.54 -6.80 -6.32
CA LYS A 66 -3.72 -6.17 -5.75
C LYS A 66 -4.03 -6.70 -4.35
N LYS A 67 -3.90 -8.01 -4.12
CA LYS A 67 -4.00 -8.60 -2.77
C LYS A 67 -2.95 -8.06 -1.82
N GLN A 68 -1.79 -7.68 -2.34
CA GLN A 68 -0.71 -7.03 -1.58
C GLN A 68 -0.88 -5.50 -1.44
N TYR A 69 -1.95 -4.93 -1.99
CA TYR A 69 -2.20 -3.48 -2.02
C TYR A 69 -1.14 -2.65 -2.74
N LEU A 70 -0.33 -3.27 -3.61
CA LEU A 70 0.67 -2.56 -4.41
C LEU A 70 0.06 -1.95 -5.67
N VAL A 71 -1.01 -2.56 -6.17
CA VAL A 71 -1.74 -2.12 -7.38
C VAL A 71 -3.23 -2.02 -7.08
N GLY A 72 -3.84 -0.93 -7.51
CA GLY A 72 -5.26 -0.67 -7.40
C GLY A 72 -5.95 -0.83 -8.74
N LYS A 73 -7.29 -0.93 -8.71
CA LYS A 73 -8.15 -0.98 -9.90
C LYS A 73 -9.32 -0.04 -9.68
N ASN A 74 -9.54 0.89 -10.61
CA ASN A 74 -10.67 1.80 -10.56
C ASN A 74 -11.90 1.22 -11.29
N ASP A 75 -13.03 1.94 -11.20
CA ASP A 75 -14.31 1.53 -11.79
C ASP A 75 -14.26 1.42 -13.32
N PHE A 76 -13.32 2.08 -13.97
CA PHE A 76 -13.08 2.00 -15.42
C PHE A 76 -12.18 0.84 -15.84
N ASN A 77 -11.93 -0.13 -14.95
CA ASN A 77 -11.05 -1.27 -15.18
C ASN A 77 -9.61 -0.84 -15.56
N LYS A 78 -9.13 0.27 -14.98
CA LYS A 78 -7.76 0.75 -15.15
C LYS A 78 -6.96 0.53 -13.86
N TYR A 79 -5.70 0.13 -14.02
CA TYR A 79 -4.80 -0.21 -12.93
C TYR A 79 -3.83 0.93 -12.63
N PHE A 80 -3.50 1.14 -11.36
CA PHE A 80 -2.62 2.20 -10.87
C PHE A 80 -1.81 1.72 -9.66
N ILE A 81 -0.75 2.44 -9.26
CA ILE A 81 -0.05 2.16 -7.99
C ILE A 81 -0.97 2.54 -6.84
N ASP A 82 -1.36 1.57 -6.00
CA ASP A 82 -2.21 1.82 -4.83
C ASP A 82 -1.36 2.34 -3.67
N TYR A 83 -0.64 1.45 -2.99
CA TYR A 83 0.14 1.84 -1.82
C TYR A 83 1.43 1.02 -1.67
N LEU A 84 2.57 1.66 -1.97
CA LEU A 84 3.89 1.02 -1.90
C LEU A 84 4.34 0.76 -0.46
N ASP A 85 5.31 -0.15 -0.28
CA ASP A 85 5.98 -0.37 0.99
C ASP A 85 7.01 0.74 1.21
N TYR A 86 6.56 1.84 1.80
CA TYR A 86 7.41 2.97 2.15
C TYR A 86 8.29 2.65 3.36
N GLU A 87 9.51 3.18 3.37
CA GLU A 87 10.47 3.02 4.47
C GLU A 87 10.03 3.80 5.72
N GLU A 88 10.41 3.30 6.90
CA GLU A 88 10.11 3.97 8.18
C GLU A 88 11.13 5.11 8.43
N LYS A 89 10.66 6.32 8.78
CA LYS A 89 11.53 7.48 9.09
C LYS A 89 12.17 7.41 10.48
N GLY A 90 11.72 6.51 11.34
CA GLY A 90 12.14 6.45 12.75
C GLY A 90 11.55 7.55 13.65
N ILE A 91 10.61 8.36 13.14
CA ILE A 91 9.87 9.35 13.94
C ILE A 91 8.62 8.67 14.49
N PHE A 92 8.50 8.58 15.81
CA PHE A 92 7.40 7.90 16.49
C PHE A 92 6.41 8.88 17.10
N GLY A 93 5.16 8.45 17.19
CA GLY A 93 4.10 9.16 17.89
C GLY A 93 3.08 8.20 18.48
N GLU A 94 2.18 8.75 19.28
CA GLU A 94 1.05 8.02 19.85
C GLU A 94 -0.25 8.81 19.65
N GLY A 95 -1.36 8.10 19.50
CA GLY A 95 -2.65 8.74 19.29
C GLY A 95 -3.80 7.76 19.18
N PHE A 96 -5.02 8.28 19.07
CA PHE A 96 -6.21 7.47 18.85
C PHE A 96 -6.44 7.28 17.36
N ILE A 97 -6.74 6.06 16.95
CA ILE A 97 -7.02 5.72 15.55
C ILE A 97 -8.53 5.69 15.29
N GLU A 98 -8.93 6.31 14.19
CA GLU A 98 -10.26 6.20 13.60
C GLU A 98 -10.14 5.41 12.29
N VAL A 99 -10.92 4.34 12.13
CA VAL A 99 -10.87 3.49 10.94
C VAL A 99 -12.12 3.75 10.09
N ASP A 100 -11.90 4.20 8.87
CA ASP A 100 -12.96 4.44 7.88
C ASP A 100 -13.57 3.11 7.41
N SER A 101 -14.88 2.97 7.58
CA SER A 101 -15.60 1.72 7.31
C SER A 101 -15.70 1.38 5.81
N LEU A 102 -15.58 2.37 4.92
CA LEU A 102 -15.70 2.18 3.48
C LEU A 102 -14.38 1.70 2.85
N THR A 103 -13.28 2.35 3.22
CA THR A 103 -11.96 2.13 2.64
C THR A 103 -11.10 1.16 3.44
N GLY A 104 -11.40 1.02 4.74
CA GLY A 104 -10.60 0.30 5.73
C GLY A 104 -9.34 1.04 6.16
N ASN A 105 -9.11 2.28 5.68
CA ASN A 105 -7.95 3.07 6.07
C ASN A 105 -8.15 3.72 7.44
N GLY A 106 -7.06 3.96 8.16
CA GLY A 106 -7.06 4.63 9.45
C GLY A 106 -6.60 6.08 9.38
N TYR A 107 -7.00 6.85 10.38
CA TYR A 107 -6.56 8.21 10.63
C TYR A 107 -6.23 8.36 12.11
N ILE A 108 -5.03 8.83 12.44
CA ILE A 108 -4.61 9.00 13.83
C ILE A 108 -4.70 10.47 14.22
N THR A 109 -5.38 10.71 15.34
CA THR A 109 -5.47 12.01 16.01
C THR A 109 -4.58 11.97 17.27
N ILE A 110 -3.58 12.84 17.31
CA ILE A 110 -2.73 13.03 18.49
C ILE A 110 -3.48 13.92 19.48
N LYS A 111 -3.80 13.39 20.67
CA LYS A 111 -4.37 14.19 21.77
C LYS A 111 -3.25 14.58 22.74
N LYS A 112 -2.87 15.86 22.78
CA LYS A 112 -2.05 16.43 23.87
C LYS A 112 -2.97 17.19 24.83
N ASN A 113 -2.92 16.85 26.12
CA ASN A 113 -3.68 17.51 27.20
C ASN A 113 -5.21 17.54 26.98
N TYR A 114 -5.81 16.47 26.46
CA TYR A 114 -7.26 16.34 26.19
C TYR A 114 -7.89 17.38 25.24
N ASN A 115 -7.10 18.29 24.65
CA ASN A 115 -7.56 19.18 23.60
C ASN A 115 -7.33 18.52 22.24
N GLU A 116 -8.38 18.42 21.43
CA GLU A 116 -8.32 17.94 20.05
C GLU A 116 -7.50 18.89 19.18
N TYR A 117 -6.23 18.54 18.96
CA TYR A 117 -5.39 19.27 18.02
C TYR A 117 -5.55 18.69 16.62
N LYS A 118 -6.35 19.38 15.80
CA LYS A 118 -6.57 19.19 14.35
C LYS A 118 -7.03 17.78 13.95
N LYS A 119 -8.18 17.71 13.27
CA LYS A 119 -8.64 16.52 12.54
C LYS A 119 -7.46 15.82 11.85
N SER A 120 -7.22 14.55 12.21
CA SER A 120 -6.53 13.53 11.41
C SER A 120 -5.21 13.98 10.73
N SER A 121 -4.14 14.22 11.50
CA SER A 121 -2.85 14.63 10.91
C SER A 121 -2.09 13.49 10.22
N HIS A 122 -2.37 12.24 10.61
CA HIS A 122 -1.63 11.06 10.17
C HIS A 122 -2.57 10.04 9.53
N PHE A 123 -2.27 9.62 8.30
CA PHE A 123 -3.00 8.58 7.59
C PHE A 123 -2.31 7.24 7.74
N VAL A 124 -3.11 6.21 7.96
CA VAL A 124 -2.69 4.82 8.05
C VAL A 124 -3.36 4.06 6.92
N HIS A 125 -2.60 3.60 5.93
CA HIS A 125 -3.16 2.68 4.95
C HIS A 125 -3.61 1.38 5.65
N LYS A 126 -4.72 0.75 5.21
CA LYS A 126 -5.27 -0.46 5.84
C LYS A 126 -4.26 -1.59 6.10
N LYS A 127 -3.28 -1.75 5.20
CA LYS A 127 -2.19 -2.74 5.35
C LYS A 127 -1.26 -2.46 6.54
N ASN A 128 -1.22 -1.22 6.99
CA ASN A 128 -0.34 -0.70 8.04
C ASN A 128 -1.05 -0.53 9.39
N LEU A 129 -2.29 -1.01 9.53
CA LEU A 129 -3.06 -0.94 10.78
C LEU A 129 -2.52 -1.83 11.90
N ASN A 130 -1.80 -2.89 11.55
CA ASN A 130 -1.24 -3.86 12.50
C ASN A 130 -2.26 -4.38 13.54
N GLY A 131 -3.48 -4.70 13.08
CA GLY A 131 -4.56 -5.20 13.93
C GLY A 131 -5.33 -4.16 14.74
N ALA A 132 -4.95 -2.87 14.66
CA ALA A 132 -5.68 -1.80 15.33
C ALA A 132 -7.10 -1.62 14.78
N ILE A 133 -8.05 -1.37 15.68
CA ILE A 133 -9.46 -1.12 15.39
C ILE A 133 -9.86 0.30 15.80
N ASN A 134 -11.05 0.71 15.35
CA ASN A 134 -11.57 2.05 15.62
C ASN A 134 -11.63 2.36 17.13
N GLY A 135 -11.00 3.45 17.56
CA GLY A 135 -10.95 3.90 18.95
C GLY A 135 -9.79 3.34 19.78
N ASP A 136 -8.89 2.55 19.18
CA ASP A 136 -7.65 2.11 19.83
C ASP A 136 -6.69 3.28 20.05
N TYR A 137 -5.91 3.20 21.14
CA TYR A 137 -4.76 4.04 21.35
C TYR A 137 -3.54 3.31 20.80
N VAL A 138 -2.77 3.92 19.90
CA VAL A 138 -1.72 3.24 19.15
C VAL A 138 -0.41 4.01 19.18
N LYS A 139 0.70 3.28 19.14
CA LYS A 139 2.01 3.80 18.77
C LYS A 139 2.24 3.63 17.28
N PHE A 140 2.71 4.66 16.60
CA PHE A 140 2.96 4.65 15.17
C PHE A 140 4.33 5.22 14.83
N VAL A 141 4.79 4.95 13.60
CA VAL A 141 6.00 5.52 13.00
C VAL A 141 5.66 6.21 11.68
N GLU A 142 6.27 7.35 11.41
CA GLU A 142 6.14 8.03 10.12
C GLU A 142 6.82 7.25 8.99
N LEU A 143 6.24 7.33 7.79
CA LEU A 143 6.74 6.71 6.57
C LEU A 143 7.34 7.74 5.62
N LEU A 144 8.41 7.34 4.94
CA LEU A 144 9.09 8.13 3.91
C LEU A 144 8.34 7.99 2.58
N VAL A 145 7.35 8.85 2.37
CA VAL A 145 6.60 8.92 1.11
C VAL A 145 7.25 9.98 0.22
N PRO A 146 7.80 9.61 -0.96
CA PRO A 146 8.57 10.52 -1.79
C PRO A 146 7.77 11.70 -2.37
N GLU A 147 6.44 11.57 -2.53
CA GLU A 147 5.52 12.69 -2.81
C GLU A 147 4.07 12.17 -2.78
N LYS A 148 3.16 12.84 -2.07
CA LYS A 148 1.72 12.50 -2.12
C LYS A 148 1.08 13.15 -3.34
N GLN A 149 0.56 12.34 -4.27
CA GLN A 149 -0.21 12.86 -5.42
C GLN A 149 -1.56 13.48 -5.03
N PHE A 150 -2.11 13.16 -3.85
CA PHE A 150 -3.40 13.70 -3.39
C PHE A 150 -3.32 14.18 -1.94
N THR A 151 -3.47 15.49 -1.76
CA THR A 151 -3.19 16.26 -0.52
C THR A 151 -4.40 16.48 0.38
N LYS A 152 -5.55 15.82 0.15
CA LYS A 152 -6.81 16.37 0.68
C LYS A 152 -7.05 16.25 2.20
N PHE A 153 -6.50 15.25 2.92
CA PHE A 153 -6.90 15.04 4.33
C PHE A 153 -5.83 14.60 5.33
N SER A 154 -4.60 14.27 4.91
CA SER A 154 -3.51 13.91 5.82
C SER A 154 -2.15 14.33 5.27
N LEU A 155 -1.33 14.95 6.11
CA LEU A 155 -0.01 15.43 5.68
C LEU A 155 1.05 14.32 5.74
N ILE A 156 0.86 13.35 6.63
CA ILE A 156 1.89 12.36 6.97
C ILE A 156 1.29 10.96 6.89
N ASP A 157 2.01 10.05 6.24
CA ASP A 157 1.68 8.62 6.23
C ASP A 157 2.42 7.94 7.37
N VAL A 158 1.73 7.01 8.04
CA VAL A 158 2.28 6.30 9.19
C VAL A 158 1.94 4.82 9.15
N LYS A 159 2.68 4.06 9.95
CA LYS A 159 2.42 2.65 10.22
C LYS A 159 2.24 2.43 11.71
N VAL A 160 1.19 1.71 12.08
CA VAL A 160 0.97 1.29 13.46
C VAL A 160 2.02 0.26 13.82
N LYS A 161 2.73 0.51 14.92
CA LYS A 161 3.71 -0.42 15.49
C LYS A 161 3.08 -1.27 16.57
N GLU A 162 2.17 -0.70 17.37
CA GLU A 162 1.61 -1.36 18.54
C GLU A 162 0.26 -0.74 18.94
N VAL A 163 -0.66 -1.57 19.44
CA VAL A 163 -1.87 -1.13 20.14
C VAL A 163 -1.55 -1.06 21.64
N LEU A 164 -1.71 0.13 22.21
CA LEU A 164 -1.37 0.43 23.59
C LEU A 164 -2.63 0.40 24.48
N PRO A 165 -2.48 0.17 25.80
CA PRO A 165 -3.53 0.46 26.76
C PRO A 165 -3.97 1.92 26.66
N LYS A 166 -5.29 2.18 26.75
CA LYS A 166 -5.81 3.54 26.72
C LYS A 166 -5.25 4.34 27.90
N PRO A 167 -4.81 5.60 27.70
CA PRO A 167 -4.33 6.43 28.78
C PRO A 167 -5.45 6.63 29.82
N ILE A 168 -5.13 6.36 31.08
CA ILE A 168 -6.04 6.61 32.19
C ILE A 168 -6.18 8.13 32.31
N PRO A 169 -7.41 8.68 32.35
CA PRO A 169 -7.61 10.09 32.63
C PRO A 169 -6.92 10.45 33.93
N SER A 170 -5.89 11.30 33.88
CA SER A 170 -5.36 11.91 35.09
C SER A 170 -6.52 12.67 35.71
N SER A 171 -7.07 12.17 36.82
CA SER A 171 -8.05 12.88 37.60
C SER A 171 -7.48 14.26 37.88
N SER A 172 -8.12 15.28 37.33
CA SER A 172 -7.84 16.69 37.61
C SER A 172 -7.89 16.87 39.13
N LYS A 173 -6.70 17.06 39.73
CA LYS A 173 -6.58 17.70 41.04
C LYS A 173 -6.72 19.19 40.87
#